data_AF-A0A517RCQ7-F1
#
_entry.id   AF-A0A517RCQ7-F1
#
_cell.length_a   1.000
_cell.length_b   1.000
_cell.length_c   1.000
_cell.angle_alpha   90.00
_cell.angle_beta   90.00
_cell.angle_gamma   90.00
#
_symmetry.space_group_name_H-M   'P 1'
#
loop_
_entity.id
_entity.type
_entity.pdbx_description
1 polymer ?
#
loop_
_entity_poly.entity_id
_entity_poly.type
_entity_poly.pdbx_seq_one_letter_code
_entity_poly.pdbx_strand_id
1 'polypeptide(L)'
;MLDNWKRLLDLLPPPEKKHSFKRSWQTVESELGLSLPTDYKKFIDKYGSGCIMPSGGECGSIIIWNLRDVSDVLSWISTASRRYSDDQQSGNDLPFKGYPEPEGLLGWGTTPEGDFFNWRMIGEPDAWDCVFYHFSNAEMILLEGKGFVDVLVDLLEHNSSLMPYPIDPDNLKTPCAYTEEIW
;
A
#
# COMPACT_ATOMS: atom_id res chain seq x y z
N MET A 1 -6.43 -13.76 -9.27
CA MET A 1 -6.92 -13.83 -7.88
C MET A 1 -6.38 -15.04 -7.10
N LEU A 2 -6.84 -16.29 -7.29
CA LEU A 2 -6.32 -17.45 -6.50
C LEU A 2 -4.84 -17.77 -6.76
N ASP A 3 -4.36 -17.51 -7.98
CA ASP A 3 -3.00 -17.84 -8.40
C ASP A 3 -1.94 -16.91 -7.77
N ASN A 4 -2.17 -15.59 -7.85
CA ASN A 4 -1.22 -14.61 -7.32
C ASN A 4 -1.11 -14.63 -5.80
N TRP A 5 -2.15 -15.00 -5.06
CA TRP A 5 -2.02 -15.21 -3.61
C TRP A 5 -1.08 -16.38 -3.28
N LYS A 6 -1.18 -17.49 -4.01
CA LYS A 6 -0.26 -18.61 -3.84
C LYS A 6 1.16 -18.19 -4.23
N ARG A 7 1.29 -17.48 -5.35
CA ARG A 7 2.58 -16.98 -5.82
C ARG A 7 3.24 -16.04 -4.81
N LEU A 8 2.47 -15.16 -4.18
CA LEU A 8 2.94 -14.29 -3.11
C LEU A 8 3.48 -15.11 -1.93
N LEU A 9 2.83 -16.19 -1.52
CA LEU A 9 3.32 -17.04 -0.43
C LEU A 9 4.63 -17.76 -0.77
N ASP A 10 4.82 -18.12 -2.05
CA ASP A 10 6.05 -18.75 -2.54
C ASP A 10 7.22 -17.74 -2.59
N LEU A 11 6.92 -16.48 -2.92
CA LEU A 11 7.90 -15.40 -2.99
C LEU A 11 8.19 -14.77 -1.64
N LEU A 12 7.19 -14.61 -0.77
CA LEU A 12 7.30 -13.89 0.49
C LEU A 12 6.83 -14.80 1.63
N PRO A 13 7.72 -15.62 2.23
CA PRO A 13 7.33 -16.48 3.33
C PRO A 13 6.73 -15.67 4.50
N PRO A 14 5.62 -16.13 5.11
CA PRO A 14 5.01 -15.41 6.22
C PRO A 14 5.91 -15.43 7.47
N PRO A 15 5.83 -14.39 8.32
CA PRO A 15 6.61 -14.33 9.55
C PRO A 15 6.24 -15.49 10.50
N GLU A 16 7.24 -16.01 11.24
CA GLU A 16 7.02 -17.11 12.20
C GLU A 16 6.09 -16.71 13.35
N LYS A 17 6.18 -15.44 13.79
CA LYS A 17 5.38 -14.91 14.88
C LYS A 17 4.10 -14.31 14.34
N LYS A 18 2.97 -14.78 14.86
CA LYS A 18 1.66 -14.18 14.59
C LYS A 18 1.58 -12.79 15.21
N HIS A 19 1.01 -11.86 14.45
CA HIS A 19 0.74 -10.51 14.90
C HIS A 19 -0.57 -10.46 15.70
N SER A 20 -0.57 -9.69 16.79
CA SER A 20 -1.80 -9.26 17.47
C SER A 20 -2.17 -7.87 16.96
N PHE A 21 -3.44 -7.66 16.65
CA PHE A 21 -3.93 -6.41 16.10
C PHE A 21 -4.71 -5.61 17.15
N LYS A 22 -4.62 -4.28 17.08
CA LYS A 22 -5.34 -3.40 18.02
C LYS A 22 -6.84 -3.32 17.73
N ARG A 23 -7.24 -3.45 16.46
CA ARG A 23 -8.61 -3.19 15.99
C ARG A 23 -9.13 -4.31 15.08
N SER A 24 -10.45 -4.46 14.92
CA SER A 24 -11.04 -5.37 13.94
C SER A 24 -11.23 -4.68 12.59
N TRP A 25 -11.37 -5.46 11.51
CA TRP A 25 -11.70 -4.90 10.20
C TRP A 25 -13.04 -4.16 10.19
N GLN A 26 -14.03 -4.64 10.93
CA GLN A 26 -15.33 -3.98 11.04
C GLN A 26 -15.21 -2.56 11.61
N THR A 27 -14.33 -2.36 12.60
CA THR A 27 -14.06 -1.02 13.12
C THR A 27 -13.40 -0.12 12.07
N VAL A 28 -12.36 -0.62 11.38
CA VAL A 28 -11.64 0.13 10.34
C VAL A 28 -12.58 0.53 9.19
N GLU A 29 -13.34 -0.41 8.65
CA GLU A 29 -14.27 -0.18 7.53
C GLU A 29 -15.43 0.74 7.94
N SER A 30 -15.89 0.67 9.18
CA SER A 30 -16.92 1.59 9.70
C SER A 30 -16.43 3.03 9.82
N GLU A 31 -15.15 3.25 10.14
CA GLU A 31 -14.56 4.60 10.21
C GLU A 31 -14.31 5.18 8.82
N LEU A 32 -13.86 4.35 7.89
CA LEU A 32 -13.67 4.71 6.50
C LEU A 32 -15.00 4.93 5.74
N GLY A 33 -16.09 4.30 6.21
CA GLY A 33 -17.37 4.29 5.50
C GLY A 33 -17.34 3.46 4.20
N LEU A 34 -16.36 2.57 4.05
CA LEU A 34 -16.16 1.71 2.88
C LEU A 34 -15.60 0.35 3.29
N SER A 35 -15.85 -0.65 2.45
CA SER A 35 -15.19 -1.95 2.55
C SER A 35 -13.84 -1.91 1.84
N LEU A 36 -12.86 -2.67 2.36
CA LEU A 36 -11.52 -2.78 1.80
C LEU A 36 -11.36 -4.07 0.98
N PRO A 37 -10.41 -4.10 0.03
CA PRO A 37 -10.09 -5.30 -0.74
C PRO A 37 -9.79 -6.52 0.16
N THR A 38 -10.35 -7.67 -0.21
CA THR A 38 -10.26 -8.91 0.55
C THR A 38 -8.83 -9.43 0.64
N ASP A 39 -8.05 -9.27 -0.42
CA ASP A 39 -6.68 -9.73 -0.53
C ASP A 39 -5.72 -8.94 0.38
N TYR A 40 -5.92 -7.63 0.47
CA TYR A 40 -5.25 -6.76 1.44
C TYR A 40 -5.56 -7.16 2.89
N LYS A 41 -6.85 -7.36 3.21
CA LYS A 41 -7.24 -7.81 4.55
C LYS A 41 -6.59 -9.16 4.92
N LYS A 42 -6.58 -10.10 3.97
CA LYS A 42 -5.89 -11.40 4.13
C LYS A 42 -4.38 -11.24 4.30
N PHE A 43 -3.76 -10.32 3.57
CA PHE A 43 -2.35 -10.01 3.71
C PHE A 43 -2.02 -9.50 5.11
N ILE A 44 -2.70 -8.45 5.57
CA ILE A 44 -2.48 -7.89 6.90
C ILE A 44 -2.77 -8.93 7.99
N ASP A 45 -3.82 -9.74 7.88
CA ASP A 45 -4.10 -10.81 8.85
C ASP A 45 -2.99 -11.87 8.93
N LYS A 46 -2.26 -12.09 7.83
CA LYS A 46 -1.19 -13.08 7.69
C LYS A 46 0.19 -12.53 8.08
N TYR A 47 0.51 -11.33 7.61
CA TYR A 47 1.85 -10.72 7.69
C TYR A 47 1.96 -9.61 8.74
N GLY A 48 0.84 -9.02 9.17
CA GLY A 48 0.84 -7.91 10.11
C GLY A 48 1.48 -6.64 9.57
N SER A 49 2.22 -5.97 10.44
CA SER A 49 2.95 -4.72 10.13
C SER A 49 4.40 -5.03 9.76
N GLY A 50 4.90 -4.42 8.69
CA GLY A 50 6.28 -4.58 8.26
C GLY A 50 6.60 -3.80 6.98
N CYS A 51 7.84 -3.96 6.53
CA CYS A 51 8.28 -3.49 5.24
C CYS A 51 8.96 -4.61 4.46
N ILE A 52 8.78 -4.59 3.13
CA ILE A 52 9.49 -5.46 2.20
C ILE A 52 10.77 -4.72 1.80
N MET A 53 11.93 -5.29 2.10
CA MET A 53 13.23 -4.63 1.93
C MET A 53 13.92 -5.08 0.63
N PRO A 54 14.71 -4.21 -0.03
CA PRO A 54 15.55 -4.60 -1.15
C PRO A 54 16.85 -5.30 -0.74
N SER A 55 17.49 -6.01 -1.69
CA SER A 55 18.70 -6.84 -1.41
C SER A 55 19.94 -5.99 -1.11
N GLY A 56 19.90 -4.70 -1.42
CA GLY A 56 21.07 -3.80 -1.40
C GLY A 56 21.03 -2.65 -0.39
N GLY A 57 20.01 -2.56 0.47
CA GLY A 57 19.89 -1.45 1.43
C GLY A 57 18.45 -1.13 1.84
N GLU A 58 18.22 0.08 2.37
CA GLU A 58 16.88 0.55 2.78
C GLU A 58 16.12 1.30 1.69
N CYS A 59 16.84 1.82 0.69
CA CYS A 59 16.27 2.56 -0.43
C CYS A 59 15.40 1.65 -1.31
N GLY A 60 14.16 2.04 -1.56
CA GLY A 60 13.19 1.24 -2.29
C GLY A 60 12.47 0.18 -1.46
N SER A 61 12.52 0.29 -0.13
CA SER A 61 11.66 -0.53 0.74
C SER A 61 10.20 -0.14 0.59
N ILE A 62 9.32 -1.13 0.65
CA ILE A 62 7.87 -0.94 0.57
C ILE A 62 7.30 -1.11 1.97
N ILE A 63 6.76 -0.04 2.51
CA ILE A 63 6.06 -0.02 3.80
C ILE A 63 4.58 -0.22 3.52
N ILE A 64 4.04 -1.35 3.97
CA ILE A 64 2.61 -1.66 3.83
C ILE A 64 1.89 -1.12 5.05
N TRP A 65 0.87 -0.30 4.83
CA TRP A 65 0.10 0.31 5.91
C TRP A 65 -0.84 -0.71 6.53
N ASN A 66 -0.65 -1.00 7.82
CA ASN A 66 -1.58 -1.82 8.58
C ASN A 66 -2.63 -0.92 9.26
N LEU A 67 -3.76 -0.72 8.58
CA LEU A 67 -4.84 0.13 9.08
C LEU A 67 -5.52 -0.39 10.38
N ARG A 68 -5.23 -1.64 10.80
CA ARG A 68 -5.73 -2.17 12.07
C ARG A 68 -4.93 -1.73 13.28
N ASP A 69 -3.74 -1.18 13.09
CA ASP A 69 -2.83 -0.79 14.17
C ASP A 69 -2.62 0.73 14.32
N VAL A 70 -3.22 1.51 13.42
CA VAL A 70 -3.29 2.98 13.51
C VAL A 70 -4.40 3.43 14.46
N SER A 71 -4.17 4.51 15.19
CA SER A 71 -5.11 5.07 16.16
C SER A 71 -6.30 5.76 15.48
N ASP A 72 -6.04 6.50 14.40
CA ASP A 72 -7.01 7.22 13.57
C ASP A 72 -6.75 6.90 12.10
N VAL A 73 -7.65 6.12 11.49
CA VAL A 73 -7.51 5.68 10.10
C VAL A 73 -7.67 6.86 9.15
N LEU A 74 -8.61 7.77 9.40
CA LEU A 74 -8.89 8.91 8.53
C LEU A 74 -7.72 9.87 8.49
N SER A 75 -7.14 10.18 9.65
CA SER A 75 -5.92 10.98 9.74
C SER A 75 -4.78 10.32 8.96
N TRP A 76 -4.58 9.01 9.14
CA TRP A 76 -3.52 8.27 8.46
C TRP A 76 -3.65 8.33 6.93
N ILE A 77 -4.82 7.97 6.38
CA ILE A 77 -5.04 7.96 4.92
C ILE A 77 -5.02 9.37 4.31
N SER A 78 -5.33 10.40 5.10
CA SER A 78 -5.31 11.79 4.62
C SER A 78 -3.91 12.30 4.28
N THR A 79 -2.87 11.64 4.77
CA THR A 79 -1.47 11.99 4.50
C THR A 79 -1.16 11.98 2.99
N ALA A 80 -1.53 10.91 2.30
CA ALA A 80 -1.38 10.79 0.85
C ALA A 80 -2.28 11.81 0.11
N SER A 81 -3.55 11.93 0.49
CA SER A 81 -4.47 12.90 -0.14
C SER A 81 -3.98 14.34 -0.04
N ARG A 82 -3.37 14.72 1.09
CA ARG A 82 -2.79 16.06 1.28
C ARG A 82 -1.64 16.29 0.30
N ARG A 83 -0.73 15.31 0.16
CA ARG A 83 0.36 15.40 -0.82
C ARG A 83 -0.14 15.67 -2.23
N TYR A 84 -1.15 14.92 -2.69
CA TYR A 84 -1.73 15.11 -4.03
C TYR A 84 -2.34 16.50 -4.21
N SER A 85 -3.01 16.98 -3.17
CA SER A 85 -3.61 18.31 -3.16
C SER A 85 -2.56 19.42 -3.23
N ASP A 86 -1.43 19.26 -2.54
CA ASP A 86 -0.32 20.22 -2.53
C ASP A 86 0.38 20.29 -3.90
N ASP A 87 0.56 19.13 -4.55
CA ASP A 87 1.14 19.06 -5.90
C ASP A 87 0.21 19.66 -6.97
N GLN A 88 -1.09 19.41 -6.89
CA GLN A 88 -2.08 20.05 -7.76
C GLN A 88 -2.07 21.57 -7.60
N GLN A 89 -1.99 22.07 -6.36
CA GLN A 89 -1.87 23.50 -6.08
C GLN A 89 -0.56 24.12 -6.60
N SER A 90 0.50 23.31 -6.69
CA SER A 90 1.79 23.70 -7.26
C SER A 90 1.80 23.69 -8.80
N GLY A 91 0.69 23.32 -9.43
CA GLY A 91 0.52 23.35 -10.88
C GLY A 91 0.76 22.02 -11.59
N ASN A 92 0.95 20.92 -10.85
CA ASN A 92 1.04 19.58 -11.43
C ASN A 92 -0.33 19.08 -11.87
N ASP A 93 -0.41 18.47 -13.06
CA ASP A 93 -1.64 17.88 -13.58
C ASP A 93 -1.76 16.42 -13.13
N LEU A 94 -2.43 16.21 -11.99
CA LEU A 94 -2.68 14.88 -11.46
C LEU A 94 -4.03 14.33 -11.98
N PRO A 95 -4.04 13.15 -12.64
CA PRO A 95 -5.24 12.60 -13.25
C PRO A 95 -6.29 12.12 -12.22
N PHE A 96 -5.88 11.89 -10.98
CA PHE A 96 -6.73 11.39 -9.90
C PHE A 96 -6.61 12.25 -8.66
N LYS A 97 -7.68 12.34 -7.88
CA LYS A 97 -7.72 13.02 -6.58
C LYS A 97 -7.58 12.03 -5.44
N GLY A 98 -7.19 12.49 -4.26
CA GLY A 98 -7.19 11.66 -3.04
C GLY A 98 -8.59 11.48 -2.42
N TYR A 99 -8.74 10.43 -1.60
CA TYR A 99 -9.88 10.28 -0.68
C TYR A 99 -10.11 11.57 0.13
N PRO A 100 -11.36 12.01 0.37
CA PRO A 100 -12.63 11.30 0.13
C PRO A 100 -13.33 11.63 -1.20
N GLU A 101 -12.65 12.24 -2.18
CA GLU A 101 -13.30 12.56 -3.46
C GLU A 101 -13.86 11.28 -4.13
N PRO A 102 -15.01 11.36 -4.83
CA PRO A 102 -15.55 10.22 -5.58
C PRO A 102 -14.52 9.64 -6.55
N GLU A 103 -14.42 8.30 -6.62
CA GLU A 103 -13.40 7.59 -7.39
C GLU A 103 -11.95 7.94 -7.02
N GLY A 104 -11.75 8.54 -5.85
CA GLY A 104 -10.45 9.00 -5.37
C GLY A 104 -9.50 7.86 -5.02
N LEU A 105 -8.26 8.25 -4.71
CA LEU A 105 -7.19 7.37 -4.31
C LEU A 105 -7.19 7.14 -2.80
N LEU A 106 -7.12 5.86 -2.41
CA LEU A 106 -6.95 5.42 -1.03
C LEU A 106 -5.59 4.72 -0.88
N GLY A 107 -4.69 5.33 -0.12
CA GLY A 107 -3.34 4.80 0.08
C GLY A 107 -3.30 3.52 0.91
N TRP A 108 -2.42 2.60 0.53
CA TRP A 108 -2.18 1.33 1.24
C TRP A 108 -0.71 1.05 1.54
N GLY A 109 0.20 1.83 0.97
CA GLY A 109 1.61 1.70 1.23
C GLY A 109 2.40 2.91 0.75
N THR A 110 3.67 2.95 1.16
CA THR A 110 4.59 4.02 0.80
C THR A 110 6.02 3.50 0.73
N THR A 111 6.90 4.27 0.11
CA THR A 111 8.35 4.10 0.21
C THR A 111 8.93 5.19 1.12
N PRO A 112 10.10 4.98 1.75
CA PRO A 112 10.78 6.05 2.47
C PRO A 112 11.06 7.30 1.63
N GLU A 113 11.15 7.15 0.30
CA GLU A 113 11.35 8.24 -0.65
C GLU A 113 10.11 9.12 -0.84
N GLY A 114 8.96 8.73 -0.27
CA GLY A 114 7.70 9.48 -0.34
C GLY A 114 6.79 9.07 -1.49
N ASP A 115 7.10 7.98 -2.20
CA ASP A 115 6.19 7.40 -3.17
C ASP A 115 5.00 6.75 -2.44
N PHE A 116 3.85 6.71 -3.11
CA PHE A 116 2.64 6.14 -2.53
C PHE A 116 2.03 5.08 -3.43
N PHE A 117 1.57 4.02 -2.82
CA PHE A 117 0.76 3.01 -3.46
C PHE A 117 -0.69 3.17 -3.01
N ASN A 118 -1.61 3.22 -3.98
CA ASN A 118 -3.02 3.53 -3.75
C ASN A 118 -3.94 2.54 -4.45
N TRP A 119 -5.18 2.45 -4.00
CA TRP A 119 -6.30 1.95 -4.78
C TRP A 119 -7.10 3.10 -5.36
N ARG A 120 -7.61 2.95 -6.58
CA ARG A 120 -8.62 3.82 -7.17
C ARG A 120 -10.00 3.24 -6.89
N MET A 121 -10.82 3.95 -6.11
CA MET A 121 -12.06 3.42 -5.53
C MET A 121 -13.24 3.41 -6.52
N ILE A 122 -13.17 2.60 -7.58
CA ILE A 122 -14.23 2.46 -8.59
C ILE A 122 -14.89 1.09 -8.52
N GLY A 123 -16.20 1.08 -8.30
CA GLY A 123 -16.97 -0.16 -8.19
C GLY A 123 -16.67 -0.91 -6.90
N GLU A 124 -16.74 -2.24 -6.95
CA GLU A 124 -16.55 -3.11 -5.79
C GLU A 124 -15.08 -3.15 -5.34
N PRO A 125 -14.78 -3.23 -4.03
CA PRO A 125 -13.42 -3.17 -3.50
C PRO A 125 -12.44 -4.18 -4.09
N ASP A 126 -12.88 -5.41 -4.33
CA ASP A 126 -12.02 -6.47 -4.93
C ASP A 126 -11.69 -6.23 -6.42
N ALA A 127 -12.28 -5.19 -7.03
CA ALA A 127 -12.04 -4.78 -8.42
C ALA A 127 -11.27 -3.45 -8.53
N TRP A 128 -10.84 -2.85 -7.40
CA TRP A 128 -10.10 -1.59 -7.43
C TRP A 128 -8.69 -1.77 -8.00
N ASP A 129 -8.39 -1.02 -9.05
CA ASP A 129 -7.05 -0.94 -9.63
C ASP A 129 -6.11 -0.17 -8.72
N CYS A 130 -4.84 -0.58 -8.70
CA CYS A 130 -3.81 0.17 -8.01
C CYS A 130 -3.33 1.37 -8.83
N VAL A 131 -2.93 2.43 -8.13
CA VAL A 131 -2.27 3.60 -8.69
C VAL A 131 -1.00 3.87 -7.90
N PHE A 132 0.12 3.91 -8.60
CA PHE A 132 1.39 4.34 -8.03
C PHE A 132 1.54 5.85 -8.23
N TYR A 133 1.88 6.56 -7.17
CA TYR A 133 2.27 7.97 -7.24
C TYR A 133 3.78 8.06 -7.01
N HIS A 134 4.48 8.71 -7.94
CA HIS A 134 5.90 8.98 -7.84
C HIS A 134 6.16 10.40 -7.35
N PHE A 135 6.80 10.53 -6.19
CA PHE A 135 6.97 11.81 -5.52
C PHE A 135 7.85 12.79 -6.28
N SER A 136 8.92 12.31 -6.93
CA SER A 136 9.96 13.18 -7.49
C SER A 136 9.47 14.05 -8.67
N ASN A 137 8.49 13.56 -9.43
CA ASN A 137 7.96 14.19 -10.62
C ASN A 137 6.43 14.40 -10.56
N ALA A 138 5.80 14.12 -9.41
CA ALA A 138 4.36 14.17 -9.21
C ALA A 138 3.58 13.40 -10.30
N GLU A 139 4.05 12.20 -10.66
CA GLU A 139 3.42 11.36 -11.67
C GLU A 139 2.49 10.32 -11.01
N MET A 140 1.36 10.03 -11.66
CA MET A 140 0.47 8.94 -11.26
C MET A 140 0.37 7.90 -12.38
N ILE A 141 0.67 6.65 -12.04
CA ILE A 141 0.67 5.51 -12.96
C ILE A 141 -0.48 4.58 -12.57
N LEU A 142 -1.48 4.47 -13.43
CA LEU A 142 -2.56 3.48 -13.29
C LEU A 142 -2.05 2.09 -13.65
N LEU A 143 -2.26 1.13 -12.75
CA LEU A 143 -1.91 -0.27 -12.95
C LEU A 143 -3.19 -1.04 -13.29
N GLU A 144 -3.60 -0.97 -14.55
CA GLU A 144 -4.87 -1.55 -15.03
C GLU A 144 -4.96 -3.05 -14.75
N GLY A 145 -6.05 -3.47 -14.10
CA GLY A 145 -6.33 -4.86 -13.75
C GLY A 145 -5.44 -5.40 -12.64
N LYS A 146 -4.74 -4.54 -11.88
CA LYS A 146 -3.81 -4.95 -10.82
C LYS A 146 -4.34 -4.52 -9.46
N GLY A 147 -4.77 -5.51 -8.67
CA GLY A 147 -5.09 -5.33 -7.26
C GLY A 147 -3.84 -5.34 -6.37
N PHE A 148 -4.04 -5.27 -5.05
CA PHE A 148 -2.96 -5.17 -4.07
C PHE A 148 -1.95 -6.33 -4.18
N VAL A 149 -2.42 -7.58 -4.19
CA VAL A 149 -1.53 -8.75 -4.28
C VAL A 149 -0.83 -8.81 -5.64
N ASP A 150 -1.49 -8.40 -6.72
CA ASP A 150 -0.90 -8.44 -8.06
C ASP A 150 0.30 -7.49 -8.14
N VAL A 151 0.19 -6.29 -7.57
CA VAL A 151 1.28 -5.32 -7.48
C VAL A 151 2.45 -5.87 -6.65
N LEU A 152 2.18 -6.49 -5.50
CA LEU A 152 3.24 -7.08 -4.68
C LEU A 152 3.98 -8.20 -5.43
N VAL A 153 3.27 -9.06 -6.15
CA VAL A 153 3.90 -10.13 -6.96
C VAL A 153 4.76 -9.53 -8.07
N ASP A 154 4.25 -8.57 -8.84
CA ASP A 154 5.01 -7.93 -9.91
C ASP A 154 6.31 -7.28 -9.39
N LEU A 155 6.25 -6.66 -8.22
CA LEU A 155 7.39 -6.02 -7.57
C LEU A 155 8.43 -7.04 -7.06
N LEU A 156 7.97 -8.12 -6.42
CA LEU A 156 8.83 -9.20 -5.92
C LEU A 156 9.50 -10.02 -7.03
N GLU A 157 8.87 -10.11 -8.20
CA GLU A 157 9.44 -10.79 -9.36
C GLU A 157 10.33 -9.90 -10.24
N HIS A 158 10.48 -8.61 -9.90
CA HIS A 158 11.14 -7.60 -10.73
C HIS A 158 10.51 -7.42 -12.11
N ASN A 159 9.20 -7.68 -12.23
CA ASN A 159 8.43 -7.52 -13.45
C ASN A 159 7.83 -6.11 -13.60
N SER A 160 8.15 -5.22 -12.66
CA SER A 160 7.63 -3.85 -12.60
C SER A 160 8.76 -2.83 -12.77
N SER A 161 8.51 -1.79 -13.56
CA SER A 161 9.41 -0.64 -13.70
C SER A 161 9.19 0.44 -12.63
N LEU A 162 8.24 0.24 -11.70
CA LEU A 162 7.88 1.24 -10.69
C LEU A 162 9.03 1.51 -9.70
N MET A 163 9.82 0.47 -9.42
CA MET A 163 10.92 0.54 -8.45
C MET A 163 12.24 0.23 -9.16
N PRO A 164 13.24 1.12 -9.12
CA PRO A 164 14.51 0.91 -9.82
C PRO A 164 15.44 -0.09 -9.12
N TYR A 165 15.11 -0.50 -7.90
CA TYR A 165 15.92 -1.42 -7.09
C TYR A 165 15.25 -2.80 -7.01
N PRO A 166 16.01 -3.89 -7.17
CA PRO A 166 15.48 -5.22 -6.94
C PRO A 166 15.10 -5.41 -5.46
N ILE A 167 13.85 -5.79 -5.23
CA ILE A 167 13.31 -6.15 -3.92
C ILE A 167 13.80 -7.54 -3.50
N ASP A 168 14.31 -7.69 -2.27
CA ASP A 168 14.68 -9.00 -1.75
C ASP A 168 13.47 -9.65 -1.07
N PRO A 169 12.90 -10.72 -1.63
CA PRO A 169 11.85 -11.46 -0.93
C PRO A 169 12.30 -12.00 0.43
N ASP A 170 13.59 -12.32 0.60
CA ASP A 170 14.12 -12.94 1.81
C ASP A 170 14.37 -11.92 2.95
N ASN A 171 14.19 -10.61 2.70
CA ASN A 171 14.40 -9.55 3.69
C ASN A 171 13.11 -8.92 4.25
N LEU A 172 12.00 -9.65 4.35
CA LEU A 172 10.83 -9.17 5.10
C LEU A 172 11.20 -8.92 6.56
N LYS A 173 11.32 -7.65 6.98
CA LYS A 173 11.60 -7.29 8.37
C LYS A 173 10.32 -7.22 9.19
N THR A 174 10.17 -8.15 10.14
CA THR A 174 9.09 -8.17 11.13
C THR A 174 9.64 -8.27 12.58
N PRO A 175 8.98 -7.66 13.58
CA PRO A 175 7.96 -6.63 13.45
C PRO A 175 8.66 -5.27 13.29
N CYS A 176 8.53 -4.64 12.13
CA CYS A 176 8.80 -3.21 12.04
C CYS A 176 7.57 -2.49 12.62
N ALA A 177 7.51 -2.39 13.94
CA ALA A 177 6.57 -1.50 14.60
C ALA A 177 7.01 -0.07 14.29
N TYR A 178 6.39 0.56 13.29
CA TYR A 178 6.59 1.98 13.05
C TYR A 178 5.52 2.77 13.80
N THR A 179 6.00 3.62 14.71
CA THR A 179 5.24 4.62 15.44
C THR A 179 4.93 5.80 14.51
N GLU A 180 3.88 6.55 14.84
CA GLU A 180 3.32 7.70 14.09
C GLU A 180 4.30 8.88 13.88
N GLU A 181 5.61 8.70 14.12
CA GLU A 181 6.67 9.72 14.12
C GLU A 181 7.63 9.60 12.93
N ILE A 182 7.11 9.50 11.71
CA ILE A 182 7.95 9.76 10.52
C ILE A 182 7.12 10.60 9.54
N TRP A 183 7.13 11.93 9.77
CA TRP A 183 7.01 12.99 8.76
C TRP A 183 7.61 14.28 9.34
#